data_AF-A0A7X6QD82-F1
#
_entry.id   AF-A0A7X6QD82-F1
#
_cell.length_a   1.000
_cell.length_b   1.000
_cell.length_c   1.000
_cell.angle_alpha   90.00
_cell.angle_beta   90.00
_cell.angle_gamma   90.00
#
_symmetry.space_group_name_H-M   'P 1'
#
loop_
_entity.id
_entity.type
_entity.pdbx_description
1 polymer ?
#
loop_
_entity_poly.entity_id
_entity_poly.type
_entity_poly.pdbx_seq_one_letter_code
_entity_poly.pdbx_strand_id
1 'polypeptide(L)'
;LISPLSTARLIKEATSLQPETYSSDIDNIYSRLASLALYNEIDAVLCLRDPVQTPSESQQRLFPACDVHSIPFATNTATAEILVHAINRGDLDWRELLRS
;
A
#
# COMPACT_ATOMS: atom_id res chain seq x y z
N LEU A 1 6.36 -3.97 -5.76
CA LEU A 1 6.22 -2.67 -5.08
C LEU A 1 5.64 -1.67 -6.07
N ILE A 2 4.48 -1.09 -5.76
CA ILE A 2 3.74 -0.15 -6.61
C ILE A 2 3.74 1.22 -5.94
N SER A 3 3.96 2.30 -6.68
CA SER A 3 4.02 3.65 -6.11
C SER A 3 3.70 4.76 -7.13
N PRO A 4 3.11 5.91 -6.72
CA PRO A 4 3.04 7.10 -7.55
C PRO A 4 4.42 7.57 -8.01
N LEU A 5 4.49 8.25 -9.16
CA LEU A 5 5.75 8.69 -9.76
C LEU A 5 6.64 9.51 -8.79
N SER A 6 6.07 10.44 -8.03
CA SER A 6 6.81 11.28 -7.08
C SER A 6 7.47 10.45 -5.98
N THR A 7 6.70 9.58 -5.32
CA THR A 7 7.19 8.71 -4.25
C THR A 7 8.17 7.65 -4.77
N ALA A 8 7.92 7.10 -5.96
CA ALA A 8 8.82 6.12 -6.56
C ALA A 8 10.22 6.68 -6.85
N ARG A 9 10.32 7.96 -7.25
CA ARG A 9 11.62 8.63 -7.44
C ARG A 9 12.40 8.68 -6.13
N LEU A 10 11.77 9.11 -5.04
CA LEU A 10 12.38 9.15 -3.71
C LEU A 10 12.84 7.76 -3.25
N ILE A 11 12.04 6.72 -3.50
CA ILE A 11 12.41 5.33 -3.18
C ILE A 11 13.64 4.88 -3.98
N LYS A 12 13.68 5.18 -5.29
CA LYS A 12 14.82 4.82 -6.16
C LYS A 12 16.12 5.56 -5.80
N GLU A 13 16.01 6.78 -5.30
CA GLU A 13 17.16 7.57 -4.85
C GLU A 13 17.71 7.05 -3.51
N ALA A 14 16.83 6.63 -2.60
CA ALA A 14 17.20 6.21 -1.25
C ALA A 14 17.54 4.71 -1.14
N THR A 15 17.16 3.89 -2.13
CA THR A 15 17.26 2.42 -2.06
C THR A 15 17.61 1.81 -3.41
N SER A 16 17.95 0.52 -3.44
CA SER A 16 18.13 -0.24 -4.70
C SER A 16 16.83 -0.75 -5.31
N LEU A 17 15.67 -0.40 -4.75
CA LEU A 17 14.37 -0.88 -5.23
C LEU A 17 13.97 -0.19 -6.53
N GLN A 18 13.24 -0.91 -7.37
CA GLN A 18 12.68 -0.41 -8.62
C GLN A 18 11.14 -0.49 -8.58
N PRO A 19 10.45 0.46 -7.92
CA PRO A 19 9.00 0.47 -7.88
C PRO A 19 8.40 0.60 -9.29
N GLU A 20 7.31 -0.13 -9.52
CA GLU A 20 6.45 0.08 -10.67
C GLU A 20 5.68 1.40 -10.47
N THR A 21 5.81 2.30 -11.45
CA THR A 21 5.20 3.62 -11.40
C THR A 21 3.91 3.65 -12.19
N TYR A 22 2.87 4.22 -11.58
CA TYR A 22 1.60 4.49 -12.24
C TYR A 22 1.40 6.01 -12.43
N SER A 23 0.24 6.37 -12.98
CA SER A 23 -0.22 7.76 -13.22
C SER A 23 0.16 8.72 -12.10
N SER A 24 0.41 9.99 -12.45
CA SER A 24 0.61 11.07 -11.48
C SER A 24 -0.66 11.48 -10.73
N ASP A 25 -1.83 11.00 -11.16
CA ASP A 25 -3.11 11.28 -10.51
C ASP A 25 -3.33 10.36 -9.30
N ILE A 26 -3.33 10.96 -8.11
CA ILE A 26 -3.44 10.28 -6.81
C ILE A 26 -4.78 9.56 -6.65
N ASP A 27 -5.89 10.10 -7.13
CA ASP A 27 -7.20 9.45 -6.97
C ASP A 27 -7.31 8.18 -7.82
N ASN A 28 -6.68 8.20 -8.99
CA ASN A 28 -6.54 7.02 -9.84
C ASN A 28 -5.64 5.95 -9.20
N ILE A 29 -4.58 6.36 -8.49
CA ILE A 29 -3.75 5.43 -7.73
C ILE A 29 -4.55 4.76 -6.63
N TYR A 30 -5.29 5.52 -5.80
CA TYR A 30 -6.09 4.94 -4.73
C TYR A 30 -7.16 3.98 -5.27
N SER A 31 -7.85 4.36 -6.34
CA SER A 31 -8.84 3.50 -7.00
C SER A 31 -8.21 2.21 -7.52
N ARG A 32 -7.00 2.29 -8.09
CA ARG A 32 -6.23 1.11 -8.54
C ARG A 32 -5.82 0.24 -7.35
N LEU A 33 -5.25 0.81 -6.30
CA LEU A 33 -4.86 0.06 -5.09
C LEU A 33 -6.07 -0.64 -4.46
N ALA A 34 -7.24 -0.01 -4.45
CA ALA A 34 -8.48 -0.62 -3.95
C ALA A 34 -8.89 -1.81 -4.83
N SER A 35 -8.79 -1.68 -6.16
CA SER A 35 -9.02 -2.81 -7.08
C SER A 35 -8.05 -3.96 -6.80
N LEU A 36 -6.74 -3.68 -6.72
CA LEU A 36 -5.72 -4.70 -6.44
C LEU A 36 -5.96 -5.38 -5.07
N ALA A 37 -6.36 -4.61 -4.06
CA ALA A 37 -6.73 -5.13 -2.76
C ALA A 37 -7.93 -6.08 -2.84
N LEU A 38 -9.01 -5.67 -3.52
CA LEU A 38 -10.22 -6.49 -3.69
C LEU A 38 -9.97 -7.80 -4.44
N TYR A 39 -9.04 -7.82 -5.38
CA TYR A 39 -8.62 -9.02 -6.11
C TYR A 39 -7.48 -9.79 -5.43
N ASN A 40 -7.09 -9.41 -4.20
CA ASN A 40 -6.00 -10.02 -3.43
C ASN A 40 -4.65 -10.05 -4.19
N GLU A 41 -4.39 -9.04 -5.01
CA GLU A 41 -3.18 -8.92 -5.85
C GLU A 41 -2.04 -8.14 -5.16
N ILE A 42 -2.25 -7.65 -3.94
CA ILE A 42 -1.25 -6.98 -3.11
C ILE A 42 -1.24 -7.54 -1.69
N ASP A 43 -0.10 -7.38 -1.01
CA ASP A 43 0.14 -7.99 0.30
C ASP A 43 0.19 -7.03 1.46
N ALA A 44 0.45 -5.75 1.18
CA ALA A 44 0.55 -4.70 2.18
C ALA A 44 0.34 -3.33 1.53
N VAL A 45 -0.14 -2.37 2.30
CA VAL A 45 -0.30 -0.99 1.87
C VAL A 45 0.33 -0.03 2.87
N LEU A 46 1.17 0.87 2.37
CA LEU A 46 1.73 2.00 3.11
C LEU A 46 1.13 3.30 2.57
N CYS A 47 0.23 3.91 3.33
CA CYS A 47 -0.47 5.15 2.99
C CYS A 47 -0.16 6.23 4.05
N LEU A 48 1.07 6.74 4.01
CA LEU A 48 1.53 7.81 4.92
C LEU A 48 0.84 9.11 4.53
N ARG A 49 -0.14 9.52 5.35
CA ARG A 49 -1.01 10.66 5.07
C ARG A 49 -0.87 11.75 6.13
N ASP A 50 -1.19 12.97 5.74
CA ASP A 50 -1.36 14.08 6.69
C ASP A 50 -2.62 13.83 7.54
N PRO A 51 -2.52 13.77 8.89
CA PRO A 51 -3.67 13.51 9.75
C PRO A 51 -4.70 14.64 9.74
N VAL A 52 -4.32 15.86 9.32
CA VAL A 52 -5.22 17.04 9.26
C VAL A 52 -6.02 17.06 7.95
N GLN A 53 -5.50 16.44 6.89
CA GLN A 53 -6.19 16.39 5.61
C GLN A 53 -7.30 15.33 5.61
N THR A 54 -8.49 15.76 5.19
CA THR A 54 -9.62 14.85 4.99
C THR A 54 -9.30 13.86 3.87
N PRO A 55 -9.43 12.54 4.11
CA PRO A 55 -9.20 11.55 3.07
C PRO A 55 -10.15 11.75 1.88
N SER A 56 -9.63 11.67 0.65
CA SER A 56 -10.48 11.69 -0.56
C SER A 56 -11.38 10.46 -0.61
N GLU A 57 -12.45 10.52 -1.41
CA GLU A 57 -13.38 9.40 -1.55
C GLU A 57 -12.67 8.12 -2.04
N SER A 58 -11.74 8.27 -3.00
CA SER A 58 -10.94 7.16 -3.52
C SER A 58 -10.05 6.54 -2.43
N GLN A 59 -9.44 7.38 -1.58
CA GLN A 59 -8.63 6.92 -0.44
C GLN A 59 -9.49 6.17 0.58
N GLN A 60 -10.71 6.64 0.85
CA GLN A 60 -11.63 6.00 1.80
C GLN A 60 -12.07 4.60 1.33
N ARG A 61 -12.19 4.39 0.02
CA ARG A 61 -12.51 3.07 -0.56
C ARG A 61 -11.40 2.03 -0.33
N LEU A 62 -10.18 2.46 -0.04
CA LEU A 62 -9.06 1.55 0.19
C LEU A 62 -9.17 0.80 1.52
N PHE A 63 -9.78 1.40 2.55
CA PHE A 63 -9.94 0.75 3.85
C PHE A 63 -10.77 -0.55 3.78
N PRO A 64 -12.03 -0.52 3.33
CA PRO A 64 -12.83 -1.75 3.24
C PRO A 64 -12.25 -2.73 2.22
N ALA A 65 -11.59 -2.25 1.16
CA ALA A 65 -10.93 -3.12 0.19
C ALA A 65 -9.80 -3.95 0.81
N CYS A 66 -9.02 -3.36 1.73
CA CYS A 66 -7.99 -4.08 2.48
C CYS A 66 -8.60 -5.08 3.48
N ASP A 67 -9.71 -4.73 4.13
CA ASP A 67 -10.35 -5.58 5.14
C ASP A 67 -10.86 -6.90 4.56
N VAL A 68 -11.37 -6.91 3.32
CA VAL A 68 -11.91 -8.12 2.64
C VAL A 68 -10.90 -9.27 2.63
N HIS A 69 -9.62 -8.98 2.37
CA HIS A 69 -8.57 -9.99 2.30
C HIS A 69 -7.55 -9.87 3.43
N SER A 70 -7.91 -9.18 4.52
CA SER A 70 -7.02 -8.97 5.69
C SER A 70 -5.64 -8.42 5.29
N ILE A 71 -5.61 -7.44 4.39
CA ILE A 71 -4.38 -6.82 3.90
C ILE A 71 -3.88 -5.82 4.95
N PRO A 72 -2.67 -6.00 5.52
CA PRO A 72 -2.10 -5.03 6.45
C PRO A 72 -1.96 -3.64 5.83
N PHE A 73 -2.44 -2.64 6.55
CA PHE A 73 -2.54 -1.26 6.08
C PHE A 73 -1.95 -0.29 7.11
N ALA A 74 -0.95 0.51 6.71
CA ALA A 74 -0.30 1.50 7.56
C ALA A 74 -0.66 2.93 7.14
N THR A 75 -1.11 3.77 8.09
CA THR A 75 -1.43 5.20 7.87
C THR A 75 -0.37 6.17 8.37
N ASN A 76 0.58 5.68 9.16
CA ASN A 76 1.59 6.47 9.85
C ASN A 76 2.92 5.71 9.89
N THR A 77 3.99 6.43 10.21
CA THR A 77 5.36 5.89 10.21
C THR A 77 5.56 4.77 11.22
N ALA A 78 5.00 4.87 12.43
CA ALA A 78 5.17 3.85 13.46
C ALA A 78 4.58 2.50 13.02
N THR A 79 3.38 2.52 12.43
CA THR A 79 2.76 1.32 11.87
C THR A 79 3.51 0.81 10.64
N ALA A 80 4.01 1.72 9.79
CA ALA A 80 4.78 1.35 8.61
C ALA A 80 6.10 0.65 8.97
N GLU A 81 6.80 1.11 10.00
CA GLU A 81 8.03 0.49 10.49
C GLU A 81 7.79 -0.94 10.98
N ILE A 82 6.76 -1.14 11.79
CA ILE A 82 6.34 -2.48 12.24
C ILE A 82 6.05 -3.38 11.04
N LEU A 83 5.31 -2.88 10.06
CA LEU A 83 4.90 -3.65 8.88
C LEU A 83 6.09 -4.00 7.98
N VAL A 84 7.04 -3.09 7.75
CA VAL A 84 8.26 -3.36 6.99
C VAL A 84 9.10 -4.43 7.68
N HIS A 85 9.26 -4.36 9.00
CA HIS A 85 9.96 -5.41 9.75
C HIS A 85 9.24 -6.75 9.73
N ALA A 86 7.90 -6.76 9.77
CA ALA A 86 7.10 -7.97 9.66
C ALA A 86 7.26 -8.63 8.29
N ILE A 87 7.23 -7.84 7.20
CA ILE A 87 7.53 -8.32 5.84
C ILE A 87 8.93 -8.95 5.79
N ASN A 88 9.95 -8.29 6.34
CA ASN A 88 11.32 -8.81 6.33
C ASN A 88 11.48 -10.14 7.12
N ARG A 89 10.61 -10.40 8.10
CA ARG A 89 10.60 -11.66 8.87
C ARG A 89 9.79 -12.79 8.21
N GLY A 90 8.98 -12.49 7.19
CA GLY A 90 8.03 -13.46 6.61
C GLY A 90 6.72 -13.57 7.37
N ASP A 91 6.38 -12.60 8.23
CA ASP A 91 5.14 -12.65 9.04
C ASP A 91 3.86 -12.53 8.17
N LEU A 92 4.00 -12.24 6.87
CA LEU A 92 2.90 -12.16 5.91
C LEU A 92 2.73 -13.45 5.08
N ASP A 93 3.58 -14.46 5.24
CA ASP A 93 3.59 -15.67 4.40
C ASP A 93 2.27 -16.46 4.47
N TRP A 94 1.51 -16.32 5.56
CA TRP A 94 0.17 -16.91 5.70
C TRP A 94 -0.81 -16.42 4.62
N ARG A 95 -0.58 -15.25 4.01
CA ARG A 95 -1.42 -14.69 2.94
C ARG A 95 -1.34 -15.50 1.65
N GLU A 96 -0.19 -16.10 1.36
CA GLU A 96 -0.02 -16.97 0.19
C GLU A 96 -0.90 -18.22 0.28
N LEU A 97 -1.21 -18.69 1.50
CA LEU A 97 -2.11 -19.82 1.71
C LEU A 97 -3.59 -19.51 1.43
N LEU A 98 -3.94 -18.22 1.39
CA LEU A 98 -5.31 -17.74 1.16
C LEU A 98 -5.56 -17.31 -0.29
N ARG A 99 -4.53 -17.25 -1.13
CA ARG A 99 -4.65 -16.98 -2.56
C ARG A 99 -5.08 -18.28 -3.27
N SER A 100 -6.38 -18.57 -3.26
CA SER A 100 -7.00 -19.69 -4.00
C SER A 100 -7.56 -19.26 -5.35
#